data_AF-A0A656JYP8-F1
#
_entry.id   AF-A0A656JYP8-F1
#
_cell.length_a   1.000
_cell.length_b   1.000
_cell.length_c   1.000
_cell.angle_alpha   90.00
_cell.angle_beta   90.00
_cell.angle_gamma   90.00
#
_symmetry.space_group_name_H-M   'P 1'
#
loop_
_entity.id
_entity.type
_entity.pdbx_description
1 polymer ?
#
loop_
_entity_poly.entity_id
_entity_poly.type
_entity_poly.pdbx_seq_one_letter_code
_entity_poly.pdbx_strand_id
1 'polypeptide(L)' 'MPVRALATAAKRIGDGDYETPVTMARSDELGMLADAINTMQHGIAVREGQLAHNALHDNMTGLPNRALVMERLGSSIAA' A
#
# COMPACT_ATOMS: atom_id res chain seq x y z
N MET A 1 -23.68 -5.80 9.91
CA MET A 1 -23.18 -7.03 10.55
C MET A 1 -21.67 -7.01 10.58
N PRO A 2 -21.03 -7.43 11.69
CA PRO A 2 -19.57 -7.41 11.86
C PRO A 2 -18.80 -8.10 10.71
N VAL A 3 -19.27 -9.28 10.28
CA VAL A 3 -18.69 -10.02 9.15
C VAL A 3 -18.74 -9.21 7.85
N ARG A 4 -19.83 -8.49 7.60
CA ARG A 4 -19.95 -7.62 6.41
C ARG A 4 -18.95 -6.46 6.46
N ALA A 5 -18.68 -5.90 7.64
CA ALA A 5 -17.69 -4.83 7.79
C ALA A 5 -16.28 -5.34 7.47
N LEU A 6 -15.91 -6.53 7.94
CA LEU A 6 -14.65 -7.19 7.61
C LEU A 6 -14.54 -7.49 6.11
N ALA A 7 -15.61 -7.99 5.49
CA ALA A 7 -15.64 -8.25 4.05
C ALA A 7 -15.48 -6.96 3.23
N THR A 8 -16.15 -5.87 3.63
CA THR A 8 -15.99 -4.56 2.99
C THR A 8 -14.56 -4.03 3.15
N ALA A 9 -13.96 -4.16 4.33
CA ALA A 9 -12.56 -3.79 4.54
C ALA A 9 -11.61 -4.60 3.66
N ALA A 10 -11.77 -5.93 3.61
CA ALA A 10 -10.94 -6.79 2.77
C ALA A 10 -11.07 -6.43 1.28
N LYS A 11 -12.28 -6.13 0.80
CA LYS A 11 -12.49 -5.65 -0.57
C LYS A 11 -11.74 -4.35 -0.83
N ARG A 12 -11.89 -3.37 0.06
CA ARG A 12 -11.25 -2.05 -0.04
C ARG A 12 -9.72 -2.13 -0.07
N ILE A 13 -9.13 -2.99 0.75
CA ILE A 13 -7.69 -3.31 0.73
C ILE A 13 -7.31 -3.96 -0.62
N GLY A 14 -8.13 -4.89 -1.11
CA GLY A 14 -7.93 -5.48 -2.45
C GLY A 14 -8.00 -4.48 -3.59
N ASP A 15 -8.79 -3.41 -3.43
CA ASP A 15 -8.91 -2.30 -4.37
C ASP A 15 -7.80 -1.24 -4.22
N GLY A 16 -6.87 -1.42 -3.28
CA GLY A 16 -5.67 -0.58 -3.11
C GLY A 16 -5.76 0.51 -2.03
N ASP A 17 -6.87 0.60 -1.27
CA ASP A 17 -6.94 1.53 -0.15
C ASP A 17 -6.35 0.90 1.11
N TYR A 18 -5.10 1.27 1.37
CA TYR A 18 -4.35 0.86 2.55
C TYR A 18 -4.30 1.92 3.65
N GLU A 19 -5.00 3.04 3.51
CA GLU A 19 -4.92 4.16 4.46
C GLU A 19 -6.02 4.10 5.51
N THR A 20 -7.19 3.54 5.18
CA THR A 20 -8.28 3.47 6.17
C THR A 20 -8.16 2.18 6.99
N PRO A 21 -7.98 2.23 8.32
CA PRO A 21 -7.88 1.03 9.15
C PRO A 21 -9.24 0.36 9.36
N VAL A 22 -9.23 -0.92 9.72
CA VAL A 22 -10.41 -1.67 10.17
C VAL A 22 -10.64 -1.40 11.65
N THR A 23 -11.68 -0.62 11.98
CA THR A 23 -12.07 -0.36 13.37
C THR A 23 -13.14 -1.36 13.83
N MET A 24 -12.80 -2.19 14.82
CA MET A 24 -13.75 -3.12 15.45
C MET A 24 -13.51 -3.20 16.96
N ALA A 25 -14.41 -2.60 17.74
CA ALA A 25 -14.37 -2.65 19.21
C ALA A 25 -14.95 -3.99 19.72
N ARG A 26 -14.22 -5.09 19.49
CA ARG A 26 -14.55 -6.43 19.96
C ARG A 26 -13.28 -7.13 20.45
N SER A 27 -13.44 -8.03 21.42
CA SER A 27 -12.34 -8.82 21.99
C SER A 27 -12.49 -10.32 21.71
N ASP A 28 -13.33 -10.69 20.73
CA ASP A 28 -13.57 -12.05 20.29
C ASP A 28 -12.86 -12.36 18.97
N GLU A 29 -13.19 -13.49 18.32
CA GLU A 29 -12.57 -13.94 17.08
C GLU A 29 -12.69 -12.91 15.94
N LEU A 30 -13.75 -12.10 15.93
CA LEU A 30 -13.91 -11.06 14.93
C LEU A 30 -13.02 -9.85 15.21
N GLY A 31 -12.76 -9.54 16.49
CA GLY A 31 -11.75 -8.57 16.90
C GLY A 31 -10.35 -9.00 16.47
N MET A 32 -9.96 -10.25 16.78
CA MET A 32 -8.68 -10.81 16.35
C MET A 32 -8.52 -10.81 14.82
N LEU A 33 -9.59 -11.11 14.08
CA LEU A 33 -9.57 -11.05 12.63
C LEU A 33 -9.41 -9.61 12.11
N ALA A 34 -10.02 -8.61 12.75
CA ALA A 34 -9.81 -7.21 12.40
C ALA A 34 -8.34 -6.79 12.57
N ASP A 35 -7.71 -7.18 13.68
CA ASP A 35 -6.29 -6.90 13.95
C ASP A 35 -5.37 -7.59 12.93
N ALA A 36 -5.68 -8.84 12.57
CA ALA A 36 -4.94 -9.56 11.53
C ALA A 36 -5.06 -8.86 10.17
N ILE A 37 -6.26 -8.38 9.80
CA ILE A 37 -6.47 -7.61 8.56
C ILE A 37 -5.68 -6.29 8.59
N ASN A 38 -5.68 -5.56 9.71
CA ASN A 38 -4.89 -4.34 9.86
C ASN A 38 -3.38 -4.60 9.68
N THR A 39 -2.89 -5.70 10.24
CA THR A 39 -1.49 -6.12 10.08
C THR A 39 -1.15 -6.40 8.62
N MET A 40 -2.02 -7.13 7.90
CA MET A 40 -1.84 -7.39 6.47
C MET A 40 -1.90 -6.10 5.64
N GLN A 41 -2.88 -5.23 5.90
CA GLN A 41 -3.02 -3.93 5.25
C GLN A 41 -1.74 -3.10 5.35
N HIS A 42 -1.17 -2.99 6.55
CA HIS A 42 0.08 -2.26 6.76
C HIS A 42 1.25 -2.87 6.00
N GLY A 43 1.41 -4.20 6.03
CA GLY A 43 2.46 -4.89 5.28
C GLY A 43 2.36 -4.69 3.76
N ILE A 44 1.15 -4.65 3.22
CA ILE A 44 0.92 -4.36 1.79
C ILE A 44 1.27 -2.90 1.49
N ALA A 45 0.82 -1.94 2.31
CA ALA A 45 1.13 -0.51 2.12
C ALA A 45 2.64 -0.25 2.05
N VAL A 46 3.40 -0.83 2.97
CA VAL A 46 4.86 -0.72 3.00
C VAL A 46 5.49 -1.31 1.75
N ARG A 47 5.02 -2.49 1.32
CA ARG A 47 5.56 -3.16 0.12
C ARG A 47 5.26 -2.37 -1.16
N GLU A 48 4.04 -1.86 -1.32
CA GLU A 48 3.64 -1.02 -2.45
C GLU A 48 4.45 0.29 -2.49
N GLY A 49 4.65 0.93 -1.34
CA GLY A 49 5.51 2.12 -1.23
C GLY A 49 6.95 1.84 -1.67
N GLN A 50 7.51 0.69 -1.27
CA GLN A 50 8.84 0.28 -1.71
C GLN A 50 8.90 -0.06 -3.21
N LEU A 51 7.87 -0.71 -3.76
CA LEU A 51 7.78 -0.99 -5.20
C LEU A 51 7.72 0.31 -6.00
N ALA A 52 6.92 1.29 -5.58
CA ALA A 52 6.86 2.60 -6.20
C ALA A 52 8.22 3.34 -6.12
N HIS A 53 8.90 3.28 -4.98
CA HIS A 53 10.23 3.86 -4.82
C HIS A 53 11.25 3.21 -5.77
N ASN A 54 11.27 1.87 -5.82
CA ASN A 54 12.17 1.07 -6.66
C ASN A 54 11.87 1.19 -8.16
N ALA A 55 10.63 1.51 -8.54
CA ALA A 55 10.28 1.79 -9.93
C ALA A 55 11.02 3.02 -10.48
N LEU A 56 11.44 3.94 -9.60
CA LEU A 56 12.16 5.16 -9.95
C LEU A 56 13.61 5.22 -9.43
N HIS A 57 13.99 4.33 -8.51
CA HIS A 57 15.30 4.30 -7.89
C HIS A 57 15.97 2.93 -8.01
N ASP A 58 17.28 2.93 -8.18
CA ASP A 58 18.08 1.71 -8.17
C ASP A 58 18.23 1.18 -6.73
N ASN A 59 17.86 -0.09 -6.52
CA ASN A 59 17.78 -0.68 -5.18
C ASN A 59 19.15 -0.92 -4.52
N MET A 60 20.26 -0.88 -5.27
CA MET A 60 21.61 -1.04 -4.72
C MET A 60 22.26 0.29 -4.33
N THR A 61 21.87 1.38 -4.98
CA THR A 61 22.52 2.70 -4.80
C THR A 61 21.59 3.77 -4.22
N GLY A 62 20.27 3.57 -4.26
CA GLY A 62 19.27 4.57 -3.87
C GLY A 62 19.19 5.76 -4.84
N LEU A 63 19.93 5.75 -5.94
CA LEU A 63 19.96 6.82 -6.94
C LEU A 63 18.80 6.68 -7.94
N PRO A 64 18.39 7.77 -8.62
CA PRO A 64 17.45 7.72 -9.72
C PRO A 64 17.84 6.66 -10.75
N ASN A 65 16.93 5.74 -11.04
CA ASN A 65 17.16 4.74 -12.07
C ASN A 65 16.97 5.36 -13.48
N ARG A 66 17.25 4.56 -14.50
CA ARG A 66 17.16 4.99 -15.90
C ARG A 66 15.76 5.47 -16.30
N ALA A 67 14.69 4.94 -15.69
CA ALA A 67 13.32 5.39 -15.97
C ALA A 67 13.11 6.82 -15.49
N LEU A 68 13.48 7.13 -14.24
CA LEU A 68 13.37 8.48 -13.67
C LEU A 68 14.25 9.50 -14.41
N VAL A 69 15.45 9.11 -14.85
CA VAL A 69 16.31 9.98 -15.67
C VAL A 69 15.66 10.31 -17.02
N MET A 70 15.09 9.31 -17.70
CA MET A 70 14.44 9.52 -19.00
C MET A 70 13.16 10.34 -18.90
N GLU A 71 12.37 10.16 -17.83
CA GLU A 71 11.19 10.99 -17.53
C GLU A 71 11.59 12.46 -17.42
N ARG A 72 12.59 12.77 -16.57
CA ARG A 72 13.06 14.15 -16.36
C ARG A 72 13.64 14.77 -17.62
N LEU A 73 14.43 14.03 -18.39
CA LEU A 73 14.96 14.52 -19.67
C LEU A 73 13.83 14.85 -20.65
N GLY A 74 12.82 13.98 -20.77
CA GLY A 74 11.64 14.23 -21.61
C GLY A 74 10.88 15.49 -21.18
N SER A 75 10.65 15.66 -19.87
CA SER A 75 10.00 16.88 -19.33
C SER A 75 10.81 18.15 -19.57
N SER A 76 12.14 18.05 -19.69
CA SER A 76 13.04 19.20 -19.88
C SER A 76 13.15 19.64 -21.34
N ILE A 77 12.88 18.73 -22.29
CA ILE A 77 12.92 19.01 -23.74
C ILE A 77 11.54 19.45 -24.25
N ALA A 78 10.47 19.07 -23.54
CA ALA A 78 9.10 19.47 -23.87
C ALA A 78 8.69 20.85 -23.31
N ALA A 79 9.51 21.45 -22.44
CA ALA A 79 9.34 22.79 -21.88
C ALA A 79 10.17 23.82 -22.66
#